data_AF-A0A2D5PVK1-F1
#
_entry.id   AF-A0A2D5PVK1-F1
#
_cell.length_a   1.000
_cell.length_b   1.000
_cell.length_c   1.000
_cell.angle_alpha   90.00
_cell.angle_beta   90.00
_cell.angle_gamma   90.00
#
_symmetry.space_group_name_H-M   'P 1'
#
loop_
_entity.id
_entity.type
_entity.pdbx_description
1 polymer ?
#
loop_
_entity_poly.entity_id
_entity_poly.type
_entity_poly.pdbx_seq_one_letter_code
_entity_poly.pdbx_strand_id
1 'polypeptide(L)'
;MSQNWTIQNSCLIVKLSKPSEDLSFIERLYNQDCKHIILDLSEVLGVNESYLTKFAKFGKNLVNTNSFVMISNTCLHDDLLVVPTLQEAFDIIELEDIERSLNI
;
A
#
# COMPACT_ATOMS: atom_id res chain seq x y z
N MET A 1 -5.93 -19.22 3.34
CA MET A 1 -5.39 -17.89 3.63
C MET A 1 -6.44 -16.88 3.22
N SER A 2 -7.01 -16.12 4.15
CA SER A 2 -8.12 -15.20 3.86
C SER A 2 -7.53 -13.84 3.46
N GLN A 3 -6.98 -13.76 2.26
CA GLN A 3 -6.52 -12.52 1.65
C GLN A 3 -7.61 -12.09 0.68
N ASN A 4 -8.09 -10.85 0.80
CA ASN A 4 -9.06 -10.29 -0.12
C ASN A 4 -8.39 -9.14 -0.88
N TRP A 5 -8.64 -9.06 -2.18
CA TRP A 5 -8.13 -7.97 -3.01
C TRP A 5 -9.25 -7.43 -3.90
N THR A 6 -9.14 -6.14 -4.24
CA THR A 6 -10.04 -5.47 -5.17
C THR A 6 -9.28 -4.39 -5.94
N ILE A 7 -9.79 -3.98 -7.09
CA ILE A 7 -9.27 -2.85 -7.86
C ILE A 7 -10.30 -1.73 -7.82
N GLN A 8 -9.89 -0.56 -7.37
CA GLN A 8 -10.73 0.63 -7.29
C GLN A 8 -9.87 1.86 -7.61
N ASN A 9 -10.36 2.77 -8.45
CA ASN A 9 -9.66 4.02 -8.81
C ASN A 9 -8.20 3.78 -9.27
N SER A 10 -7.97 2.76 -10.11
CA SER A 10 -6.61 2.33 -10.53
C SER A 10 -5.66 1.97 -9.37
N CYS A 11 -6.21 1.67 -8.19
CA CYS A 11 -5.47 1.19 -7.02
C CYS A 11 -5.81 -0.29 -6.78
N LEU A 12 -4.79 -1.12 -6.69
CA LEU A 12 -4.93 -2.49 -6.19
C LEU A 12 -4.94 -2.45 -4.66
N ILE A 13 -6.10 -2.73 -4.07
CA ILE A 13 -6.28 -2.78 -2.63
C ILE A 13 -6.11 -4.23 -2.19
N VAL A 14 -5.12 -4.50 -1.37
CA VAL A 14 -4.83 -5.82 -0.82
C VAL A 14 -5.05 -5.78 0.68
N LYS A 15 -6.01 -6.56 1.16
CA LYS A 15 -6.32 -6.64 2.59
C LYS A 15 -5.77 -7.92 3.20
N LEU A 16 -4.94 -7.76 4.22
CA LEU A 16 -4.39 -8.85 5.00
C LEU A 16 -5.16 -8.98 6.32
N SER A 17 -5.77 -10.14 6.56
CA SER A 17 -6.39 -10.45 7.85
C SER A 17 -5.44 -11.16 8.83
N LYS A 18 -4.19 -11.44 8.41
CA LYS A 18 -3.15 -12.09 9.24
C LYS A 18 -1.77 -11.59 8.83
N PRO A 19 -0.78 -11.61 9.74
CA PRO A 19 0.61 -11.35 9.37
C PRO A 19 1.06 -12.33 8.30
N SER A 20 1.57 -11.80 7.18
CA SER A 20 2.26 -12.55 6.14
C SER A 20 3.73 -12.18 6.15
N GLU A 21 4.64 -13.12 5.89
CA GLU A 21 6.04 -12.81 5.62
C GLU A 21 6.31 -12.60 4.13
N ASP A 22 5.38 -13.02 3.27
CA ASP A 22 5.52 -12.99 1.81
C ASP A 22 4.39 -12.15 1.18
N LEU A 23 4.78 -11.22 0.30
CA LEU A 23 3.91 -10.37 -0.51
C LEU A 23 4.05 -10.63 -2.02
N SER A 24 4.82 -11.64 -2.43
CA SER A 24 5.08 -11.95 -3.85
C SER A 24 3.80 -12.22 -4.65
N PHE A 25 2.71 -12.61 -3.99
CA PHE A 25 1.41 -12.76 -4.64
C PHE A 25 0.87 -11.42 -5.19
N ILE A 26 1.23 -10.29 -4.58
CA ILE A 26 0.85 -8.96 -5.06
C ILE A 26 1.44 -8.70 -6.44
N GLU A 27 2.65 -9.18 -6.73
CA GLU A 27 3.26 -9.06 -8.07
C GLU A 27 2.41 -9.74 -9.16
N ARG A 28 1.68 -10.81 -8.79
CA ARG A 28 0.78 -11.52 -9.71
C ARG A 28 -0.57 -10.83 -9.87
N LEU A 29 -0.99 -10.07 -8.87
CA LEU A 29 -2.24 -9.31 -8.88
C LEU A 29 -2.07 -7.94 -9.52
N TYR A 30 -0.88 -7.35 -9.39
CA TYR A 30 -0.52 -6.07 -9.96
C TYR A 30 -0.41 -6.21 -11.49
N ASN A 31 -1.42 -5.67 -12.17
CA ASN A 31 -1.60 -5.78 -13.61
C ASN A 31 -1.78 -4.38 -14.23
N GLN A 32 -2.04 -4.30 -15.53
CA GLN A 32 -2.16 -3.00 -16.21
C GLN A 32 -3.43 -2.20 -15.85
N ASP A 33 -4.39 -2.80 -15.14
CA ASP A 33 -5.62 -2.13 -14.70
C ASP A 33 -5.43 -1.33 -13.41
N CYS A 34 -4.28 -1.52 -12.74
CA CYS A 34 -3.90 -0.79 -11.54
C CYS A 34 -2.50 -0.17 -11.67
N LYS A 35 -2.37 1.05 -11.16
CA LYS A 35 -1.13 1.83 -11.12
C LYS A 35 -0.58 1.93 -9.71
N HIS A 36 -1.45 2.06 -8.71
CA HIS A 36 -1.07 2.21 -7.31
C HIS A 36 -1.43 0.95 -6.54
N ILE A 37 -0.79 0.77 -5.39
CA ILE A 37 -1.09 -0.33 -4.49
C ILE A 37 -1.39 0.23 -3.11
N ILE A 38 -2.49 -0.22 -2.53
CA ILE A 38 -2.88 0.05 -1.16
C ILE A 38 -2.84 -1.27 -0.39
N LEU A 39 -1.96 -1.38 0.58
CA LEU A 39 -1.86 -2.54 1.45
C LEU A 39 -2.56 -2.27 2.78
N ASP A 40 -3.73 -2.89 2.97
CA ASP A 40 -4.51 -2.77 4.19
C ASP A 40 -4.06 -3.79 5.25
N LEU A 41 -3.42 -3.27 6.30
CA LEU A 41 -2.93 -4.00 7.46
C LEU A 41 -3.75 -3.68 8.73
N SER A 42 -4.89 -2.99 8.61
CA SER A 42 -5.70 -2.56 9.75
C SER A 42 -6.18 -3.72 10.64
N GLU A 43 -6.37 -4.92 10.06
CA GLU A 43 -6.73 -6.14 10.77
C GLU A 43 -5.52 -6.98 11.23
N VAL A 44 -4.30 -6.60 10.85
CA VAL A 44 -3.09 -7.34 11.21
C VAL A 44 -2.62 -6.92 12.60
N LEU A 45 -2.65 -7.86 13.54
CA LEU A 45 -2.09 -7.65 14.88
C LEU A 45 -0.57 -7.85 14.87
N GLY A 46 0.14 -7.04 15.67
CA GLY A 46 1.59 -7.17 15.84
C GLY A 46 2.42 -6.55 14.71
N VAL A 47 1.82 -5.66 13.90
CA VAL A 47 2.55 -4.83 12.95
C VAL A 47 3.56 -3.96 13.72
N ASN A 48 4.83 -4.07 13.34
CA ASN A 48 5.92 -3.28 13.89
C ASN A 48 6.66 -2.52 12.77
N GLU A 49 7.53 -1.59 13.14
CA GLU A 49 8.30 -0.78 12.20
C GLU A 49 9.10 -1.63 11.20
N SER A 50 9.80 -2.68 11.65
CA SER A 50 10.58 -3.54 10.76
C SER A 50 9.70 -4.22 9.69
N TYR A 51 8.50 -4.62 10.09
CA TYR A 51 7.50 -5.22 9.21
C TYR A 51 7.02 -4.21 8.16
N LEU A 52 6.67 -2.99 8.57
CA LEU A 52 6.23 -1.92 7.68
C LEU A 52 7.34 -1.48 6.72
N THR A 53 8.58 -1.33 7.20
CA THR A 53 9.72 -0.93 6.36
C THR A 53 10.03 -1.98 5.29
N LYS A 54 9.92 -3.28 5.60
CA LYS A 54 10.06 -4.35 4.61
C LYS A 54 8.99 -4.23 3.51
N PHE A 55 7.75 -3.97 3.91
CA PHE A 55 6.62 -3.88 2.98
C PHE A 55 6.66 -2.62 2.14
N ALA A 56 7.05 -1.49 2.73
CA ALA A 56 7.31 -0.26 1.99
C ALA A 56 8.37 -0.45 0.91
N LYS A 57 9.48 -1.15 1.24
CA LYS A 57 10.55 -1.42 0.28
C LYS A 57 10.07 -2.34 -0.86
N PHE A 58 9.35 -3.41 -0.52
CA PHE A 58 8.73 -4.28 -1.51
C PHE A 58 7.80 -3.50 -2.45
N GLY A 59 6.89 -2.73 -1.85
CA GLY A 59 5.89 -1.94 -2.54
C GLY A 59 6.49 -0.91 -3.49
N LYS A 60 7.40 -0.07 -2.99
CA LYS A 60 8.12 0.94 -3.80
C LYS A 60 8.84 0.31 -5.00
N ASN A 61 9.46 -0.85 -4.83
CA ASN A 61 10.11 -1.55 -5.95
C ASN A 61 9.10 -2.07 -6.99
N LEU A 62 7.89 -2.46 -6.56
CA LEU A 62 6.86 -3.00 -7.45
C LEU A 62 6.13 -1.91 -8.25
N VAL A 63 5.76 -0.80 -7.61
CA VAL A 63 5.00 0.29 -8.25
C VAL A 63 5.88 1.24 -9.06
N ASN A 64 7.20 1.15 -8.90
CA ASN A 64 8.22 1.97 -9.58
C ASN A 64 7.97 3.49 -9.41
N THR A 65 7.30 4.13 -10.37
CA THR A 65 7.00 5.56 -10.34
C THR A 65 5.66 5.89 -9.68
N ASN A 66 4.80 4.89 -9.48
CA ASN A 66 3.49 5.09 -8.86
C ASN A 66 3.57 4.95 -7.34
N SER A 67 2.42 4.99 -6.68
CA SER A 67 2.32 5.09 -5.23
C SER A 67 2.06 3.75 -4.57
N PHE A 68 2.74 3.52 -3.44
CA PHE A 68 2.47 2.39 -2.55
C PHE A 68 2.16 2.92 -1.16
N VAL A 69 0.92 2.73 -0.71
CA VAL A 69 0.43 3.23 0.58
C VAL A 69 0.00 2.05 1.45
N MET A 70 0.30 2.10 2.74
CA MET A 70 -0.12 1.11 3.72
C MET A 70 -1.16 1.68 4.67
N ILE A 71 -2.16 0.88 5.04
CA ILE A 71 -3.15 1.25 6.04
C ILE A 71 -2.83 0.53 7.34
N SER A 72 -2.54 1.26 8.43
CA SER A 72 -2.28 0.68 9.75
C SER A 72 -2.57 1.67 10.88
N ASN A 73 -3.03 1.16 12.02
CA ASN A 73 -3.31 1.97 13.21
C ASN A 73 -2.11 2.15 14.14
N THR A 74 -1.04 1.38 13.94
CA THR A 74 -0.01 1.18 14.98
C THR A 74 1.29 1.94 14.76
N CYS A 75 1.56 2.50 13.57
CA CYS A 75 2.79 3.25 13.33
C CYS A 75 2.57 4.33 12.25
N LEU A 76 2.66 5.59 12.64
CA LEU A 76 2.91 6.71 11.73
C LEU A 76 4.42 6.92 11.71
N HIS A 77 5.07 6.75 10.56
CA HIS A 77 6.47 7.10 10.37
C HIS A 77 6.56 8.06 9.20
N ASP A 78 7.19 9.20 9.41
CA ASP A 78 7.25 10.28 8.41
C ASP A 78 7.89 9.84 7.09
N ASP A 79 8.76 8.82 7.12
CA ASP A 79 9.43 8.27 5.93
C ASP A 79 8.63 7.18 5.19
N LEU A 80 7.57 6.65 5.82
CA LEU A 80 6.72 5.61 5.26
C LEU A 80 5.33 6.17 4.96
N LEU A 81 4.79 5.88 3.78
CA LEU A 81 3.41 6.22 3.44
C LEU A 81 2.44 5.27 4.15
N VAL A 82 2.29 5.47 5.46
CA VAL A 82 1.37 4.73 6.33
C VAL A 82 0.29 5.68 6.82
N VAL A 83 -0.96 5.32 6.58
CA VAL A 83 -2.14 6.11 6.97
C VAL A 83 -3.13 5.25 7.76
N PRO A 84 -3.99 5.84 8.59
CA PRO A 84 -4.96 5.06 9.36
C PRO A 84 -6.17 4.59 8.54
N THR A 85 -6.50 5.25 7.43
CA THR A 85 -7.72 4.94 6.68
C THR A 85 -7.51 4.77 5.17
N LEU A 86 -8.43 4.05 4.53
CA LEU A 86 -8.47 3.93 3.07
C LEU A 86 -8.72 5.27 2.37
N GLN A 87 -9.48 6.17 3.01
CA GLN A 87 -9.74 7.49 2.46
C GLN A 87 -8.45 8.31 2.38
N GLU A 88 -7.69 8.39 3.47
CA GLU A 88 -6.39 9.09 3.45
C GLU A 88 -5.40 8.45 2.47
N ALA A 89 -5.48 7.13 2.28
CA ALA A 89 -4.64 6.46 1.29
C ALA A 89 -4.95 6.95 -0.13
N PHE A 90 -6.24 7.13 -0.46
CA PHE A 90 -6.63 7.75 -1.73
C PHE A 90 -6.22 9.22 -1.82
N ASP A 91 -6.42 9.99 -0.75
CA ASP A 91 -6.08 11.42 -0.73
C ASP A 91 -4.57 11.64 -0.97
N ILE A 92 -3.70 10.80 -0.36
CA ILE A 92 -2.24 10.84 -0.59
C ILE A 92 -1.89 10.45 -2.02
N ILE A 93 -2.49 9.39 -2.56
CA ILE A 93 -2.22 8.95 -3.94
C ILE A 93 -2.63 10.02 -4.94
N GLU A 94 -3.79 10.64 -4.73
CA GLU A 94 -4.28 11.73 -5.59
C GLU A 94 -3.33 12.93 -5.54
N LEU A 95 -2.85 13.29 -4.35
CA LEU A 95 -1.88 14.37 -4.19
C LEU A 95 -0.54 14.06 -4.89
N GLU A 96 0.02 12.87 -4.70
CA GLU A 96 1.25 12.44 -5.38
C GLU A 96 1.08 12.38 -6.91
N ASP A 97 -0.11 11.99 -7.41
CA ASP A 97 -0.40 11.98 -8.84
C ASP A 97 -0.47 13.39 -9.42
N ILE A 98 -1.02 14.35 -8.67
CA ILE A 98 -1.02 15.76 -9.05
C ILE A 98 0.41 16.29 -9.08
N GLU A 99 1.21 16.05 -8.04
CA GLU A 99 2.62 16.47 -7.98
C GLU A 99 3.44 15.88 -9.14
N ARG A 100 3.27 14.59 -9.40
CA ARG A 100 3.93 13.91 -10.54
C ARG A 100 3.48 14.47 -11.89
N SER A 101 2.20 14.82 -12.02
CA SER A 101 1.66 15.44 -13.25
C SER A 101 2.19 16.85 -13.47
N LEU A 102 2.46 17.57 -12.38
CA LEU A 102 3.12 18.89 -12.39
C LEU A 102 4.65 18.78 -12.45
N ASN A 103 5.20 17.57 -12.30
CA ASN A 103 6.62 17.27 -12.26
C ASN A 103 7.37 18.09 -11.19
N ILE A 104 6.75 18.22 -10.01
CA ILE A 104 7.27 18.92 -8.82
C ILE A 104 7.46 17.95 -7.66
#